data_AF-J9FYL6-F1
#
_entry.id   AF-J9FYL6-F1
#
_cell.length_a   1.000
_cell.length_b   1.000
_cell.length_c   1.000
_cell.angle_alpha   90.00
_cell.angle_beta   90.00
_cell.angle_gamma   90.00
#
_symmetry.space_group_name_H-M   'P 1'
#
loop_
_entity.id
_entity.type
_entity.pdbx_description
1 polymer ?
#
loop_
_entity_poly.entity_id
_entity_poly.type
_entity_poly.pdbx_seq_one_letter_code
_entity_poly.pdbx_strand_id
1 'polypeptide(L)'
;YNGSTHLLSFQNGSTIRFGHWNGEVSEQEYNGQEYDWIFIDEATQFSERAFNFLGGCLRGVNNFPKRMYLTCNPGGIGHNWVKRLFIDRNYKTDSDNPEENENPEDYSFIFATVEDNEALLKSSPNYLKALAAMPEDLRRAYRYGDWNAIGGNFFKEFSMKTHGFDDFKIPKHWL
;
A
#
# COMPACT_ATOMS: atom_id res chain seq x y z
N TYR A 1 14.50 24.01 -0.63
CA TYR A 1 13.58 23.57 0.44
C TYR A 1 13.36 24.75 1.36
N ASN A 2 12.12 25.23 1.50
CA ASN A 2 11.78 26.22 2.51
C ASN A 2 11.10 25.50 3.69
N GLY A 3 11.83 25.41 4.81
CA GLY A 3 11.41 24.61 5.97
C GLY A 3 10.18 25.13 6.71
N SER A 4 9.79 26.40 6.51
CA SER A 4 8.57 26.95 7.13
C SER A 4 7.32 26.70 6.31
N THR A 5 7.44 26.50 4.99
CA THR A 5 6.29 26.30 4.09
C THR A 5 6.09 24.85 3.67
N HIS A 6 6.98 23.93 4.10
CA HIS A 6 7.00 22.53 3.67
C HIS A 6 6.93 22.37 2.14
N LEU A 7 7.62 23.25 1.41
CA LEU A 7 7.55 23.32 -0.05
C LEU A 7 8.95 23.21 -0.67
N LEU A 8 9.04 22.40 -1.72
CA LEU A 8 10.17 22.32 -2.63
C LEU A 8 9.73 22.79 -4.00
N SER A 9 10.37 23.83 -4.53
CA SER A 9 10.12 24.37 -5.87
C SER A 9 11.24 23.99 -6.83
N PHE A 10 10.89 23.71 -8.09
CA PHE A 10 11.81 23.37 -9.16
C PHE A 10 11.92 24.52 -10.18
N GLN A 11 12.99 24.51 -10.98
CA GLN A 11 13.25 25.56 -11.98
C GLN A 11 12.17 25.66 -13.07
N ASN A 12 11.46 24.55 -13.33
CA ASN A 12 10.34 24.50 -14.28
C ASN A 12 9.00 24.96 -13.68
N GLY A 13 9.00 25.48 -12.44
CA GLY A 13 7.81 25.94 -11.75
C GLY A 13 7.00 24.84 -11.05
N SER A 14 7.37 23.56 -11.16
CA SER A 14 6.71 22.50 -10.39
C SER A 14 7.03 22.64 -8.90
N THR A 15 6.15 22.10 -8.06
CA THR A 15 6.34 22.11 -6.61
C THR A 15 5.99 20.76 -5.99
N ILE A 16 6.68 20.42 -4.90
CA ILE A 16 6.33 19.31 -4.01
C ILE A 16 6.02 19.91 -2.66
N ARG A 17 4.81 19.64 -2.16
CA ARG A 17 4.38 19.96 -0.81
C ARG A 17 4.51 18.73 0.06
N PHE A 18 5.23 18.86 1.17
CA PHE A 18 5.30 17.82 2.19
C PHE A 18 4.17 18.02 3.18
N GLY A 19 3.56 16.91 3.60
CA GLY A 19 2.45 16.89 4.53
C GLY A 19 2.49 15.65 5.40
N HIS A 20 1.52 15.57 6.31
CA HIS A 20 1.33 14.42 7.18
C HIS A 20 -0.15 14.03 7.17
N TRP A 21 -0.46 12.86 7.72
CA TRP A 21 -1.84 12.41 7.90
C TRP A 21 -2.05 11.99 9.33
N ASN A 22 -3.01 12.64 10.00
CA ASN A 22 -3.40 12.37 11.37
C ASN A 22 -4.93 12.26 11.49
N GLY A 23 -5.52 11.43 10.61
CA GLY A 23 -6.96 11.18 10.59
C GLY A 23 -7.78 12.41 10.22
N GLU A 24 -8.93 12.59 10.90
CA GLU A 24 -9.93 13.60 10.57
C GLU A 24 -9.40 15.05 10.64
N VAL A 25 -8.37 15.30 11.46
CA VAL A 25 -7.73 16.63 11.52
C VAL A 25 -7.11 16.98 10.18
N SER A 26 -6.37 16.04 9.58
CA SER A 26 -5.72 16.24 8.29
C SER A 26 -6.72 16.31 7.13
N GLU A 27 -7.89 15.67 7.23
CA GLU A 27 -8.92 15.79 6.20
C GLU A 27 -9.31 17.24 5.92
N GLN A 28 -9.41 18.06 6.96
CA GLN A 28 -9.72 19.49 6.80
C GLN A 28 -8.59 20.24 6.07
N GLU A 29 -7.34 19.85 6.26
CA GLU A 29 -6.17 20.45 5.61
C GLU A 29 -6.13 20.16 4.11
N TYR A 30 -6.53 18.94 3.73
CA TYR A 30 -6.50 18.48 2.33
C TYR A 30 -7.82 18.70 1.60
N ASN A 31 -8.92 18.99 2.31
CA ASN A 31 -10.20 19.27 1.69
C ASN A 31 -10.08 20.48 0.76
N GLY A 32 -10.61 20.35 -0.46
CA GLY A 32 -10.52 21.38 -1.49
C GLY A 32 -9.14 21.55 -2.12
N GLN A 33 -8.11 20.78 -1.72
CA GLN A 33 -6.82 20.78 -2.40
C GLN A 33 -6.87 20.01 -3.73
N GLU A 34 -5.91 20.31 -4.60
CA GLU A 34 -5.76 19.72 -5.92
C GLU A 34 -4.30 19.35 -6.15
N TYR A 35 -4.06 18.12 -6.57
CA TYR A 35 -2.73 17.60 -6.85
C TYR A 35 -2.70 16.91 -8.20
N ASP A 36 -1.54 16.97 -8.86
CA ASP A 36 -1.24 16.14 -10.02
C ASP A 36 -0.74 14.76 -9.58
N TRP A 37 0.21 14.74 -8.65
CA TRP A 37 0.74 13.50 -8.05
C TRP A 37 0.62 13.55 -6.53
N ILE A 38 0.32 12.39 -5.95
CA ILE A 38 0.36 12.17 -4.50
C ILE A 38 1.32 11.02 -4.23
N PHE A 39 2.20 11.21 -3.25
CA PHE A 39 3.11 10.18 -2.77
C PHE A 39 2.73 9.87 -1.33
N ILE A 40 2.40 8.61 -1.05
CA ILE A 40 2.08 8.13 0.30
C ILE A 40 3.16 7.14 0.69
N ASP A 41 3.93 7.52 1.72
CA ASP A 41 4.84 6.60 2.39
C ASP A 41 4.13 5.88 3.52
N GLU A 42 4.54 4.63 3.78
CA GLU A 42 3.89 3.71 4.71
C GLU A 42 2.36 3.62 4.49
N ALA A 43 1.94 3.42 3.24
CA ALA A 43 0.52 3.41 2.84
C ALA A 43 -0.35 2.42 3.64
N THR A 44 0.23 1.34 4.18
CA THR A 44 -0.48 0.41 5.07
C THR A 44 -0.87 0.99 6.43
N GLN A 45 -0.39 2.19 6.79
CA GLN A 45 -0.86 2.94 7.97
C GLN A 45 -2.10 3.79 7.67
N PHE A 46 -2.53 3.86 6.42
CA PHE A 46 -3.73 4.58 6.01
C PHE A 46 -4.92 3.62 5.91
N SER A 47 -6.10 4.08 6.33
CA SER A 47 -7.34 3.37 6.03
C SER A 47 -7.68 3.50 4.54
N GLU A 48 -8.47 2.57 4.01
CA GLU A 48 -8.96 2.64 2.62
C GLU A 48 -9.76 3.94 2.39
N ARG A 49 -10.49 4.41 3.41
CA ARG A 49 -11.21 5.70 3.37
C ARG A 49 -10.26 6.88 3.18
N ALA A 50 -9.14 6.92 3.91
CA ALA A 50 -8.14 7.97 3.77
C ALA A 50 -7.47 7.94 2.40
N PHE A 51 -7.11 6.73 1.93
CA PHE A 51 -6.58 6.52 0.58
C PHE A 51 -7.54 7.04 -0.50
N ASN A 52 -8.82 6.67 -0.43
CA ASN A 52 -9.84 7.13 -1.38
C ASN A 52 -10.08 8.63 -1.31
N PHE A 53 -10.12 9.21 -0.11
CA PHE A 53 -10.25 10.65 0.07
C PHE A 53 -9.10 11.43 -0.59
N LEU A 54 -7.85 11.01 -0.34
CA LEU A 54 -6.67 11.59 -0.99
C LEU A 54 -6.69 11.37 -2.51
N GLY A 55 -7.15 10.20 -2.97
CA GLY A 55 -7.40 9.94 -4.38
C GLY A 55 -8.35 10.96 -5.01
N GLY A 56 -9.38 11.40 -4.27
CA GLY A 56 -10.27 12.49 -4.68
C GLY A 56 -9.58 13.85 -4.86
N CYS A 57 -8.41 14.06 -4.26
CA CYS A 57 -7.61 15.26 -4.47
C CYS A 57 -6.74 15.20 -5.75
N LEU A 58 -6.62 14.05 -6.44
CA LEU A 58 -5.89 13.89 -7.71
C LEU A 58 -6.66 14.48 -8.90
N ARG A 59 -6.96 15.77 -8.83
CA ARG A 59 -7.88 16.47 -9.74
C ARG A 59 -7.33 17.75 -10.34
N GLY A 60 -6.00 17.89 -10.40
CA GLY A 60 -5.35 19.05 -11.01
C GLY A 60 -5.86 19.33 -12.44
N VAL A 61 -6.27 20.56 -12.72
CA VAL A 61 -6.90 20.94 -14.01
C VAL A 61 -5.84 21.21 -15.08
N ASN A 62 -5.24 20.15 -15.62
CA ASN A 62 -4.20 20.21 -16.65
C ASN A 62 -3.99 18.84 -17.33
N ASN A 63 -3.13 18.80 -18.36
CA ASN A 63 -2.83 17.58 -19.13
C ASN A 63 -1.77 16.67 -18.51
N PHE A 64 -1.27 16.95 -17.30
CA PHE A 64 -0.32 16.07 -16.63
C PHE A 64 -1.02 14.81 -16.11
N PRO A 65 -0.37 13.64 -16.17
CA PRO A 65 -0.93 12.41 -15.64
C PRO A 65 -1.25 12.54 -14.15
N LYS A 66 -2.43 12.06 -13.73
CA LYS A 66 -2.83 11.98 -12.32
C LYS A 66 -2.45 10.63 -11.75
N ARG A 67 -1.61 10.63 -10.72
CA ARG A 67 -1.02 9.39 -10.21
C ARG A 67 -0.84 9.43 -8.70
N MET A 68 -1.07 8.27 -8.08
CA MET A 68 -0.65 8.03 -6.71
C MET A 68 0.49 7.03 -6.69
N TYR A 69 1.54 7.34 -5.94
CA TYR A 69 2.66 6.42 -5.71
C TYR A 69 2.66 6.02 -4.24
N LEU A 70 2.72 4.72 -3.98
CA LEU A 70 2.65 4.16 -2.65
C LEU A 70 3.94 3.39 -2.34
N THR A 71 4.49 3.61 -1.16
CA THR A 71 5.50 2.74 -0.55
C THR A 71 4.95 2.20 0.75
N CYS A 72 5.14 0.91 1.03
CA CYS A 72 4.67 0.30 2.26
C CYS A 72 5.27 -1.07 2.50
N ASN A 73 5.17 -1.52 3.74
CA ASN A 73 5.41 -2.89 4.15
C ASN A 73 4.09 -3.56 4.57
N PRO A 74 3.96 -4.89 4.49
CA PRO A 74 2.78 -5.59 4.96
C PRO A 74 2.50 -5.29 6.45
N GLY A 75 1.25 -4.99 6.79
CA GLY A 75 0.81 -4.78 8.17
C GLY A 75 -0.11 -3.57 8.29
N GLY A 76 -0.25 -3.02 9.49
CA GLY A 76 -1.03 -1.79 9.72
C GLY A 76 -2.53 -1.93 9.47
N ILE A 77 -3.27 -0.83 9.67
CA ILE A 77 -4.73 -0.79 9.49
C ILE A 77 -5.14 -0.94 8.01
N GLY A 78 -4.23 -0.62 7.09
CA GLY A 78 -4.42 -0.68 5.66
C GLY A 78 -4.05 -2.01 5.02
N HIS A 79 -3.57 -2.98 5.80
CA HIS A 79 -3.09 -4.28 5.31
C HIS A 79 -4.02 -4.89 4.25
N ASN A 80 -5.30 -5.00 4.59
CA ASN A 80 -6.27 -5.74 3.80
C ASN A 80 -6.58 -5.08 2.46
N TRP A 81 -6.75 -3.75 2.42
CA TRP A 81 -7.08 -3.08 1.16
C TRP A 81 -5.87 -3.03 0.22
N VAL A 82 -4.65 -2.84 0.76
CA VAL A 82 -3.43 -2.88 -0.07
C VAL A 82 -3.24 -4.28 -0.63
N LYS A 83 -3.35 -5.31 0.21
CA LYS A 83 -3.25 -6.71 -0.23
C LYS A 83 -4.29 -7.02 -1.31
N ARG A 84 -5.55 -6.65 -1.10
CA ARG A 84 -6.65 -6.85 -2.05
C ARG A 84 -6.35 -6.25 -3.42
N LEU A 85 -5.97 -4.97 -3.47
CA LEU A 85 -5.79 -4.23 -4.72
C LEU A 85 -4.49 -4.59 -5.46
N PHE A 86 -3.38 -4.72 -4.72
CA PHE A 86 -2.05 -4.79 -5.33
C PHE A 86 -1.44 -6.19 -5.35
N ILE A 87 -1.86 -7.10 -4.46
CA ILE A 87 -1.29 -8.44 -4.33
C ILE A 87 -2.26 -9.49 -4.85
N ASP A 88 -3.46 -9.54 -4.29
CA ASP A 88 -4.50 -10.50 -4.67
C ASP A 88 -5.19 -10.09 -5.96
N ARG A 89 -5.10 -8.81 -6.34
CA ARG A 89 -5.72 -8.22 -7.54
C ARG A 89 -7.22 -8.53 -7.61
N ASN A 90 -7.88 -8.45 -6.46
CA ASN A 90 -9.30 -8.71 -6.28
C ASN A 90 -10.08 -7.39 -6.31
N TYR A 91 -10.52 -7.02 -7.51
CA TYR A 91 -11.18 -5.74 -7.79
C TYR A 91 -12.70 -5.86 -7.70
N LYS A 92 -13.36 -4.77 -7.34
CA LYS A 92 -14.81 -4.64 -7.42
C LYS A 92 -15.21 -4.33 -8.87
N THR A 93 -15.79 -5.27 -9.61
CA THR A 93 -16.15 -5.07 -11.03
C THR A 93 -17.63 -5.25 -11.36
N ASP A 94 -18.42 -5.71 -10.40
CA ASP A 94 -19.79 -6.18 -10.61
C ASP A 94 -20.82 -5.32 -9.85
N SER A 95 -20.52 -4.05 -9.56
CA SER A 95 -21.50 -3.13 -8.96
C SER A 95 -22.58 -2.75 -9.98
N ASP A 96 -23.82 -2.62 -9.50
CA ASP A 96 -24.94 -2.07 -10.27
C ASP A 96 -24.67 -0.62 -10.72
N ASN A 97 -23.83 0.10 -9.97
CA ASN A 97 -23.32 1.43 -10.34
C ASN A 97 -21.93 1.30 -10.96
N PRO A 98 -21.76 1.50 -12.29
CA PRO A 98 -20.47 1.35 -12.95
C PRO A 98 -19.37 2.28 -12.44
N GLU A 99 -19.72 3.43 -11.84
CA GLU A 99 -18.74 4.37 -11.27
C GLU A 99 -18.08 3.84 -10.00
N GLU A 100 -18.65 2.80 -9.36
CA GLU A 100 -18.06 2.13 -8.20
C GLU A 100 -17.11 1.00 -8.58
N ASN A 101 -17.06 0.64 -9.88
CA ASN A 101 -16.19 -0.42 -10.35
C ASN A 101 -14.75 0.06 -10.43
N GLU A 102 -13.84 -0.77 -9.94
CA GLU A 102 -12.40 -0.57 -9.97
C GLU A 102 -11.85 -1.10 -11.30
N ASN A 103 -11.02 -0.31 -11.97
CA ASN A 103 -10.32 -0.73 -13.19
C ASN A 103 -8.98 -1.40 -12.82
N PRO A 104 -8.76 -2.68 -13.17
CA PRO A 104 -7.50 -3.39 -12.88
C PRO A 104 -6.23 -2.69 -13.40
N GLU A 105 -6.34 -1.94 -14.49
CA GLU A 105 -5.20 -1.24 -15.12
C GLU A 105 -4.75 0.00 -14.34
N ASP A 106 -5.54 0.46 -13.38
CA ASP A 106 -5.18 1.61 -12.53
C ASP A 106 -4.18 1.22 -11.42
N TYR A 107 -3.96 -0.09 -11.20
CA TYR A 107 -3.16 -0.63 -10.11
C TYR A 107 -1.96 -1.41 -10.63
N SER A 108 -0.75 -0.96 -10.26
CA SER A 108 0.50 -1.65 -10.56
C SER A 108 1.31 -1.86 -9.28
N PHE A 109 1.95 -3.02 -9.17
CA PHE A 109 2.75 -3.39 -8.01
C PHE A 109 4.18 -3.73 -8.45
N ILE A 110 5.16 -3.12 -7.77
CA ILE A 110 6.57 -3.42 -7.93
C ILE A 110 7.05 -4.02 -6.61
N PHE A 111 7.39 -5.31 -6.65
CA PHE A 111 7.91 -6.01 -5.48
C PHE A 111 9.37 -5.61 -5.24
N ALA A 112 9.70 -5.30 -3.98
CA ALA A 112 11.06 -5.01 -3.53
C ALA A 112 11.31 -5.69 -2.19
N THR A 113 12.52 -6.21 -2.03
CA THR A 113 13.03 -6.87 -0.83
C THR A 113 14.21 -6.10 -0.26
N VAL A 114 14.64 -6.49 0.94
CA VAL A 114 15.84 -5.94 1.56
C VAL A 114 17.09 -6.25 0.72
N GLU A 115 17.10 -7.41 0.07
CA GLU A 115 18.16 -7.86 -0.83
C GLU A 115 18.32 -6.95 -2.06
N ASP A 116 17.27 -6.25 -2.50
CA ASP A 116 17.33 -5.27 -3.61
C ASP A 116 18.03 -3.97 -3.19
N ASN A 117 18.14 -3.69 -1.88
CA ASN A 117 18.81 -2.50 -1.37
C ASN A 117 20.29 -2.77 -1.07
N GLU A 118 21.09 -2.90 -2.13
CA GLU A 118 22.53 -3.14 -2.00
C GLU A 118 23.24 -2.07 -1.16
N ALA A 119 22.81 -0.80 -1.25
CA ALA A 119 23.43 0.30 -0.53
C ALA A 119 23.24 0.15 0.99
N LEU A 120 22.02 -0.18 1.42
CA LEU A 120 21.70 -0.44 2.82
C LEU A 120 22.49 -1.65 3.35
N LEU A 121 22.56 -2.73 2.58
CA LEU A 121 23.31 -3.92 2.99
C LEU A 121 24.81 -3.65 3.13
N LYS A 122 25.38 -2.83 2.26
CA LYS A 122 26.78 -2.39 2.34
C LYS A 122 27.03 -1.50 3.56
N SER A 123 26.14 -0.55 3.86
CA SER A 123 26.31 0.37 4.99
C SER A 123 25.96 -0.26 6.36
N SER A 124 25.09 -1.26 6.36
CA SER A 124 24.48 -1.82 7.57
C SER A 124 24.55 -3.36 7.56
N PRO A 125 25.74 -3.96 7.72
CA PRO A 125 25.94 -5.41 7.59
C PRO A 125 25.13 -6.24 8.61
N ASN A 126 24.76 -5.63 9.74
CA ASN A 126 23.94 -6.28 10.78
C ASN A 126 22.42 -6.20 10.54
N TYR A 127 21.97 -5.49 9.50
CA TYR A 127 20.54 -5.27 9.25
C TYR A 127 19.77 -6.58 9.06
N LEU A 128 20.33 -7.51 8.28
CA LEU A 128 19.76 -8.84 8.08
C LEU A 128 19.67 -9.66 9.37
N LYS A 129 20.62 -9.47 10.29
CA LYS A 129 20.62 -10.13 11.61
C LYS A 129 19.54 -9.54 12.51
N ALA A 130 19.33 -8.22 12.45
CA ALA A 130 18.25 -7.56 13.18
C ALA A 130 16.87 -8.05 12.72
N LEU A 131 16.66 -8.16 11.41
CA LEU A 131 15.42 -8.76 10.86
C LEU A 131 15.25 -10.23 11.27
N ALA A 132 16.34 -11.00 11.32
CA ALA A 132 16.29 -12.40 11.72
C ALA A 132 15.91 -12.60 13.20
N ALA A 133 16.11 -11.59 14.05
CA ALA A 133 15.73 -11.64 15.46
C ALA A 133 14.25 -11.27 15.70
N MET A 134 13.52 -10.83 14.68
CA MET A 134 12.10 -10.52 14.80
C MET A 134 11.25 -11.80 14.94
N PRO A 135 10.05 -11.70 15.55
CA PRO A 135 9.03 -12.75 15.48
C PRO A 135 8.80 -13.25 14.05
N GLU A 136 8.47 -14.54 13.89
CA GLU A 136 8.40 -15.22 12.58
C GLU A 136 7.48 -14.51 11.57
N ASP A 137 6.33 -14.03 12.02
CA ASP A 137 5.36 -13.28 11.23
C ASP A 137 5.92 -11.93 10.75
N LEU A 138 6.50 -11.15 11.66
CA LEU A 138 7.13 -9.87 11.33
C LEU A 138 8.36 -10.04 10.45
N ARG A 139 9.17 -11.07 10.72
CA ARG A 139 10.33 -11.41 9.90
C ARG A 139 9.90 -11.75 8.48
N ARG A 140 8.86 -12.56 8.30
CA ARG A 140 8.34 -12.91 6.98
C ARG A 140 7.83 -11.69 6.22
N ALA A 141 7.08 -10.82 6.90
CA ALA A 141 6.58 -9.58 6.30
C ALA A 141 7.70 -8.62 5.91
N TYR A 142 8.58 -8.23 6.85
CA TYR A 142 9.59 -7.19 6.61
C TYR A 142 10.79 -7.66 5.79
N ARG A 143 11.16 -8.94 5.90
CA ARG A 143 12.30 -9.46 5.16
C ARG A 143 11.93 -9.96 3.78
N TYR A 144 10.85 -10.75 3.68
CA TYR A 144 10.48 -11.44 2.46
C TYR A 144 9.27 -10.81 1.76
N GLY A 145 8.73 -9.70 2.27
CA GLY A 145 7.57 -9.05 1.69
C GLY A 145 6.31 -9.93 1.71
N ASP A 146 6.20 -10.83 2.69
CA ASP A 146 5.11 -11.80 2.75
C ASP A 146 3.81 -11.17 3.29
N TRP A 147 2.90 -10.88 2.38
CA TRP A 147 1.59 -10.30 2.69
C TRP A 147 0.62 -11.25 3.41
N ASN A 148 0.94 -12.54 3.53
CA ASN A 148 0.12 -13.48 4.29
C ASN A 148 0.61 -13.68 5.73
N ALA A 149 1.73 -13.05 6.12
CA ALA A 149 2.35 -13.29 7.42
C ALA A 149 1.64 -12.60 8.59
N ILE A 150 0.99 -11.45 8.37
CA ILE A 150 0.47 -10.59 9.46
C ILE A 150 -1.08 -10.58 9.51
N GLY A 151 -1.77 -10.88 8.40
CA GLY A 151 -3.21 -10.68 8.24
C GLY A 151 -4.13 -11.83 8.67
N GLY A 152 -3.61 -13.01 9.03
CA GLY A 152 -4.40 -14.19 9.42
C GLY A 152 -4.62 -14.36 10.93
N ASN A 153 -4.21 -13.38 11.74
CA ASN A 153 -3.91 -13.54 13.18
C ASN A 153 -5.11 -13.75 14.13
N PHE A 154 -6.30 -14.14 13.67
CA PHE A 154 -7.27 -14.76 14.57
C PHE A 154 -6.87 -16.22 14.89
N PHE A 155 -6.19 -16.90 13.97
CA PHE A 155 -5.73 -18.29 14.12
C PHE A 155 -4.25 -18.42 13.76
N LYS A 156 -3.37 -18.37 14.77
CA LYS A 156 -1.90 -18.49 14.57
C LYS A 156 -1.50 -19.86 14.00
N GLU A 157 -2.35 -20.86 14.17
CA GLU A 157 -2.19 -22.21 13.67
C GLU A 157 -2.50 -22.32 12.18
N PHE A 158 -3.26 -21.36 11.61
CA PHE A 158 -3.64 -21.41 10.21
C PHE A 158 -2.45 -21.06 9.30
N SER A 159 -2.19 -21.92 8.34
CA SER A 159 -1.19 -21.70 7.30
C SER A 159 -1.66 -22.29 5.98
N MET A 160 -1.43 -21.59 4.86
CA MET A 160 -1.79 -22.09 3.52
C MET A 160 -1.07 -23.40 3.17
N LYS A 161 0.13 -23.64 3.73
CA LYS A 161 0.85 -24.90 3.53
C LYS A 161 0.11 -26.10 4.12
N THR A 162 -0.58 -25.92 5.24
CA THR A 162 -1.26 -27.01 5.96
C THR A 162 -2.77 -27.05 5.68
N HIS A 163 -3.38 -25.89 5.46
CA HIS A 163 -4.84 -25.72 5.41
C HIS A 163 -5.34 -25.23 4.04
N GLY A 164 -4.44 -24.79 3.15
CA GLY A 164 -4.79 -24.45 1.78
C GLY A 164 -4.81 -25.71 0.91
N PHE A 165 -5.70 -25.71 -0.08
CA PHE A 165 -5.77 -26.73 -1.13
C PHE A 165 -6.11 -26.04 -2.45
N ASP A 166 -5.70 -26.64 -3.57
CA ASP A 166 -6.04 -26.13 -4.90
C ASP A 166 -7.53 -26.34 -5.19
N ASP A 167 -8.12 -25.45 -5.99
CA ASP A 167 -9.52 -25.55 -6.41
C ASP A 167 -9.84 -26.93 -6.98
N PHE A 168 -10.90 -27.57 -6.46
CA PHE A 168 -11.37 -28.86 -6.96
C PHE A 168 -12.88 -28.90 -7.12
N LYS A 169 -13.34 -29.70 -8.08
CA LYS A 169 -14.75 -29.93 -8.31
C LYS A 169 -15.34 -30.74 -7.16
N ILE A 170 -16.30 -30.17 -6.43
CA ILE A 170 -16.97 -30.84 -5.32
C ILE A 170 -17.63 -32.14 -5.84
N PRO A 171 -17.30 -33.31 -5.25
CA PRO A 171 -17.91 -34.57 -5.64
C PRO A 171 -19.43 -34.55 -5.48
N LYS A 172 -20.15 -35.09 -6.47
CA LYS A 172 -21.63 -35.09 -6.49
C LYS A 172 -22.31 -35.76 -5.28
N HIS A 173 -21.58 -36.59 -4.53
CA HIS A 173 -22.10 -37.29 -3.36
C HIS A 173 -21.84 -36.54 -2.03
N TRP A 174 -21.22 -35.36 -2.09
CA TRP A 174 -21.05 -34.46 -0.93
C TRP A 174 -22.13 -33.39 -0.85
N LEU A 175 -22.99 -33.31 -1.87
CA LEU A 175 -24.17 -32.46 -1.94
C LEU A 175 -25.43 -33.26 -1.63
#